data_AF-A0AAP5Z0Y0-F1
#
_entry.id   AF-A0AAP5Z0Y0-F1
#
_cell.length_a   1.000
_cell.length_b   1.000
_cell.length_c   1.000
_cell.angle_alpha   90.00
_cell.angle_beta   90.00
_cell.angle_gamma   90.00
#
_symmetry.space_group_name_H-M   'P 1'
#
loop_
_entity.id
_entity.type
_entity.pdbx_description
1 polymer ?
#
loop_
_entity_poly.entity_id
_entity_poly.type
_entity_poly.pdbx_seq_one_letter_code
_entity_poly.pdbx_strand_id
1 'polypeptide(L)'
;KEQFSDGVGYSWIDTLKAVAEEKVTDQQMETAQYRFPYNTPTTKEGYVYREIFEELFPLPSAAECVPGGPSVACSSAKAIEWDESFKNCVDPSGRAVQTVHNDAY
;
A
#
# COMPACT_ATOMS: atom_id res chain seq x y z
N LYS A 1 18.25 5.33 -5.11
CA LYS A 1 17.17 6.21 -4.59
C LYS A 1 16.83 5.65 -3.22
N GLU A 2 17.26 6.31 -2.15
CA GLU A 2 16.91 5.92 -0.77
C GLU A 2 15.39 5.81 -0.68
N GLN A 3 14.89 4.64 -0.28
CA GLN A 3 13.46 4.44 -0.11
C GLN A 3 13.04 5.06 1.22
N PHE A 4 11.93 5.79 1.19
CA PHE A 4 11.43 6.69 2.23
C PHE A 4 11.22 6.07 3.63
N SER A 5 11.37 4.76 3.78
CA SER A 5 11.27 4.05 5.07
C SER A 5 12.47 4.33 5.99
N ASP A 6 13.66 4.58 5.43
CA ASP A 6 14.88 4.83 6.22
C ASP A 6 14.90 6.24 6.85
N GLY A 7 14.07 7.16 6.34
CA GLY A 7 14.04 8.56 6.81
C GLY A 7 13.07 8.84 7.96
N VAL A 8 12.07 7.99 8.18
CA VAL A 8 10.97 8.24 9.16
C VAL A 8 10.97 7.21 10.30
N GLY A 9 11.60 6.05 10.10
CA GLY A 9 11.72 4.99 11.09
C GLY A 9 10.80 3.80 10.80
N TYR A 10 11.38 2.60 10.94
CA TYR A 10 10.73 1.32 10.61
C TYR A 10 9.43 1.06 11.39
N SER A 11 9.29 1.62 12.59
CA SER A 11 8.09 1.44 13.43
C SER A 11 6.83 2.11 12.86
N TRP A 12 6.97 3.12 11.99
CA TRP A 12 5.83 3.85 11.46
C TRP A 12 4.94 2.97 10.58
N ILE A 13 5.53 2.29 9.61
CA ILE A 13 4.80 1.40 8.69
C ILE A 13 4.22 0.20 9.45
N ASP A 14 4.99 -0.37 10.37
CA ASP A 14 4.53 -1.51 11.18
C ASP A 14 3.32 -1.12 12.04
N THR A 15 3.31 0.11 12.58
CA THR A 15 2.16 0.64 13.33
C THR A 15 0.94 0.83 12.44
N LEU A 16 1.10 1.38 11.23
CA LEU A 16 -0.02 1.56 10.30
C LEU A 16 -0.66 0.22 9.92
N LYS A 17 0.15 -0.81 9.63
CA LYS A 17 -0.33 -2.16 9.35
C LYS A 17 -1.06 -2.77 10.55
N ALA A 18 -0.50 -2.64 11.76
CA ALA A 18 -1.13 -3.14 12.98
C ALA A 18 -2.49 -2.49 13.25
N VAL A 19 -2.58 -1.16 13.13
CA VAL A 19 -3.84 -0.43 13.30
C VAL A 19 -4.86 -0.85 12.26
N ALA A 20 -4.44 -1.04 11.00
CA ALA A 20 -5.35 -1.49 9.94
C ALA A 20 -5.88 -2.92 10.19
N GLU A 21 -5.03 -3.81 10.72
CA GLU A 21 -5.41 -5.17 11.10
C GLU A 21 -6.48 -5.19 12.19
N GLU A 22 -6.40 -4.27 13.16
CA GLU A 22 -7.40 -4.12 14.22
C GLU A 22 -8.70 -3.47 13.72
N LYS A 23 -8.61 -2.55 12.75
CA LYS A 23 -9.77 -1.79 12.26
C LYS A 23 -10.62 -2.54 11.24
N VAL A 24 -10.02 -3.39 10.42
CA VAL A 24 -10.69 -4.03 9.28
C VAL A 24 -10.75 -5.53 9.48
N THR A 25 -11.97 -6.07 9.48
CA THR A 25 -12.18 -7.51 9.63
C THR A 25 -11.95 -8.25 8.31
N ASP A 26 -11.69 -9.56 8.40
CA ASP A 26 -11.53 -10.40 7.21
C ASP A 26 -12.82 -10.43 6.37
N GLN A 27 -13.99 -10.40 7.02
CA GLN A 27 -15.28 -10.31 6.34
C GLN A 27 -15.43 -9.00 5.54
N GLN A 28 -14.95 -7.87 6.08
CA GLN A 28 -14.94 -6.59 5.35
C GLN A 28 -14.04 -6.68 4.11
N MET A 29 -12.91 -7.38 4.20
CA MET A 29 -12.02 -7.62 3.05
C MET A 29 -12.66 -8.54 2.00
N GLU A 30 -13.29 -9.65 2.42
CA GLU A 30 -14.00 -10.57 1.52
C GLU A 30 -15.13 -9.88 0.73
N THR A 31 -15.79 -8.92 1.39
CA THR A 31 -16.92 -8.17 0.81
C THR A 31 -16.51 -6.81 0.22
N ALA A 32 -15.21 -6.47 0.21
CA ALA A 32 -14.71 -5.17 -0.21
C ALA A 32 -15.15 -4.80 -1.64
N GLN A 33 -15.23 -5.78 -2.55
CA GLN A 33 -15.66 -5.56 -3.95
C GLN A 33 -17.08 -5.01 -4.08
N TYR A 34 -17.97 -5.32 -3.12
CA TYR A 34 -19.35 -4.84 -3.15
C TYR A 34 -19.47 -3.41 -2.60
N ARG A 35 -18.58 -3.04 -1.67
CA ARG A 35 -18.52 -1.69 -1.10
C ARG A 35 -17.75 -0.73 -2.02
N PHE A 36 -16.62 -1.19 -2.55
CA PHE A 36 -15.69 -0.41 -3.36
C PHE A 36 -15.52 -1.07 -4.73
N PRO A 37 -16.51 -0.97 -5.64
CA PRO A 37 -16.48 -1.68 -6.92
C PRO A 37 -15.40 -1.17 -7.89
N TYR A 38 -14.96 0.08 -7.72
CA TYR A 38 -13.84 0.67 -8.46
C TYR A 38 -12.60 0.70 -7.58
N ASN A 39 -11.45 0.23 -8.07
CA ASN A 39 -10.20 0.14 -7.31
C ASN A 39 -10.40 -0.51 -5.93
N THR A 40 -10.94 -1.73 -5.92
CA THR A 40 -11.16 -2.50 -4.70
C THR A 40 -9.87 -2.63 -3.88
N PRO A 41 -9.87 -2.26 -2.59
CA PRO A 41 -8.71 -2.45 -1.73
C PRO A 41 -8.33 -3.94 -1.62
N THR A 42 -7.05 -4.24 -1.80
CA THR A 42 -6.51 -5.61 -1.68
C THR A 42 -5.81 -5.86 -0.34
N THR A 43 -5.64 -4.83 0.47
CA THR A 43 -5.07 -4.90 1.82
C THR A 43 -5.98 -4.15 2.81
N LYS A 44 -5.93 -4.53 4.09
CA LYS A 44 -6.66 -3.84 5.17
C LYS A 44 -6.24 -2.38 5.32
N GLU A 45 -4.95 -2.11 5.17
CA GLU A 45 -4.41 -0.74 5.17
C GLU A 45 -5.03 0.10 4.04
N GLY A 46 -5.06 -0.43 2.81
CA GLY A 46 -5.73 0.22 1.68
C GLY A 46 -7.23 0.41 1.91
N TYR A 47 -7.88 -0.53 2.61
CA TYR A 47 -9.30 -0.42 2.97
C TYR A 47 -9.55 0.75 3.92
N VAL A 48 -8.72 0.92 4.95
CA VAL A 48 -8.82 2.07 5.88
C VAL A 48 -8.68 3.38 5.13
N TYR A 49 -7.68 3.51 4.25
CA TYR A 49 -7.50 4.73 3.46
C TYR A 49 -8.66 5.00 2.51
N ARG A 50 -9.19 3.94 1.88
CA ARG A 50 -10.33 4.06 0.99
C ARG A 50 -11.60 4.48 1.73
N GLU A 51 -11.81 3.98 2.95
CA GLU A 51 -12.93 4.39 3.79
C GLU A 51 -12.84 5.89 4.16
N ILE A 52 -11.67 6.36 4.58
CA ILE A 52 -11.44 7.78 4.86
C ILE A 52 -11.65 8.62 3.60
N PHE A 53 -11.18 8.13 2.44
CA PHE A 53 -11.35 8.83 1.16
C PHE A 53 -12.83 9.01 0.81
N GLU A 54 -13.66 7.95 0.88
CA GLU A 54 -15.08 8.06 0.55
C GLU A 54 -15.88 8.87 1.57
N GLU A 55 -15.45 8.91 2.83
CA GLU A 55 -16.02 9.80 3.85
C GLU A 55 -15.79 11.29 3.50
N LEU A 56 -14.59 11.62 3.01
CA LEU A 56 -14.22 12.99 2.64
C LEU A 56 -14.71 13.39 1.25
N PHE A 57 -14.75 12.44 0.31
CA PHE A 57 -15.10 12.64 -1.09
C PHE A 57 -16.18 11.63 -1.53
N PRO A 58 -17.45 11.85 -1.13
CA PRO A 58 -18.55 10.92 -1.39
C PRO A 58 -19.08 11.02 -2.83
N LEU A 59 -18.19 10.97 -3.82
CA LEU A 59 -18.48 11.04 -5.24
C LEU A 59 -17.72 9.95 -6.00
N PRO A 60 -18.41 9.13 -6.83
CA PRO A 60 -17.75 8.07 -7.61
C PRO A 60 -16.64 8.60 -8.53
N SER A 61 -16.86 9.76 -9.15
CA SER A 61 -15.87 10.40 -10.03
C SER A 61 -14.59 10.81 -9.30
N ALA A 62 -14.64 11.06 -7.99
CA ALA A 62 -13.44 11.34 -7.22
C ALA A 62 -12.55 10.11 -7.10
N ALA A 63 -13.15 8.93 -6.93
CA ALA A 63 -12.40 7.66 -6.90
C ALA A 63 -11.73 7.37 -8.25
N GLU A 64 -12.39 7.71 -9.37
CA GLU A 64 -11.85 7.57 -10.73
C GLU A 64 -10.64 8.46 -11.01
N CYS A 65 -10.48 9.56 -10.26
CA CYS A 65 -9.28 10.39 -10.34
C CYS A 65 -8.06 9.74 -9.66
N VAL A 66 -8.26 8.70 -8.84
CA VAL A 66 -7.18 7.96 -8.20
C VAL A 66 -6.71 6.85 -9.15
N PRO A 67 -5.45 6.90 -9.64
CA PRO A 67 -4.95 5.87 -10.55
C PRO A 67 -4.94 4.50 -9.87
N GLY A 68 -5.58 3.52 -10.53
CA GLY A 68 -5.60 2.13 -10.07
C GLY A 68 -4.37 1.32 -10.48
N GLY A 69 -4.20 0.16 -9.86
CA GLY A 69 -3.16 -0.82 -10.19
C GLY A 69 -1.97 -0.85 -9.21
N PRO A 70 -1.06 -1.82 -9.35
CA PRO A 70 0.11 -1.93 -8.48
C PRO A 70 1.04 -0.73 -8.69
N SER A 71 1.34 -0.04 -7.59
CA SER A 71 2.26 1.09 -7.55
C SER A 71 3.20 0.94 -6.35
N VAL A 72 4.48 1.24 -6.54
CA VAL A 72 5.45 1.31 -5.44
C VAL A 72 5.86 2.77 -5.26
N ALA A 73 5.38 3.39 -4.18
CA ALA A 73 5.67 4.77 -3.81
C ALA A 73 5.51 5.76 -4.99
N CYS A 74 6.61 6.36 -5.47
CA CYS A 74 6.62 7.39 -6.52
C CYS A 74 6.56 6.82 -7.96
N SER A 75 6.15 5.57 -8.13
CA SER A 75 6.30 4.87 -9.40
C SER A 75 4.97 4.29 -9.85
N SER A 76 4.53 4.70 -11.04
CA SER A 76 3.36 4.14 -11.72
C SER A 76 3.63 2.66 -12.08
N ALA A 77 2.59 1.90 -12.43
CA ALA A 77 2.73 0.51 -12.89
C ALA A 77 3.82 0.32 -13.98
N LYS A 78 4.12 1.39 -14.73
CA LYS A 78 5.17 1.42 -15.75
C LYS A 78 6.61 1.27 -15.22
N ALA A 79 6.84 1.53 -13.93
CA ALA A 79 8.14 1.31 -13.31
C ALA A 79 8.38 -0.15 -12.89
N ILE A 80 7.31 -0.96 -12.76
CA ILE A 80 7.39 -2.39 -12.45
C ILE A 80 7.87 -3.19 -13.68
N GLU A 81 7.78 -2.63 -14.89
CA GLU A 81 8.23 -3.27 -16.12
C GLU A 81 9.74 -3.19 -16.35
N TRP A 82 10.48 -2.34 -15.63
CA TRP A 82 11.89 -2.07 -15.95
C TRP A 82 12.90 -2.94 -15.20
N ASP A 83 12.48 -3.75 -14.23
CA ASP A 83 13.41 -4.59 -13.49
C ASP A 83 12.70 -5.83 -12.90
N GLU A 84 13.13 -7.02 -13.31
CA GLU A 84 12.55 -8.31 -12.88
C GLU A 84 12.68 -8.57 -11.37
N SER A 85 13.59 -7.87 -10.68
CA SER A 85 13.77 -8.00 -9.23
C SER A 85 12.64 -7.38 -8.40
N PHE A 86 11.82 -6.48 -8.97
CA PHE A 86 10.68 -5.86 -8.29
C PHE A 86 9.37 -6.63 -8.42
N LYS A 87 9.27 -7.62 -9.32
CA LYS A 87 8.03 -8.40 -9.52
C LYS A 87 7.63 -9.20 -8.28
N ASN A 88 8.60 -9.55 -7.41
CA ASN A 88 8.38 -10.41 -6.26
C ASN A 88 8.49 -9.70 -4.90
N CYS A 89 8.69 -8.37 -4.86
CA CYS A 89 8.80 -7.64 -3.61
C CYS A 89 7.97 -6.35 -3.63
N VAL A 90 6.67 -6.52 -3.38
CA VAL A 90 5.69 -5.43 -3.25
C VAL A 90 5.63 -4.96 -1.78
N ASP A 91 6.80 -4.84 -1.13
CA ASP A 91 6.87 -4.29 0.22
C ASP A 91 7.21 -2.79 0.16
N PRO A 92 6.27 -1.90 0.49
CA PRO A 92 6.52 -0.46 0.50
C PRO A 92 7.53 -0.03 1.58
N SER A 93 7.92 -0.94 2.48
CA SER A 93 8.90 -0.66 3.55
C SER A 93 10.37 -0.81 3.11
N GLY A 94 10.64 -1.28 1.90
CA GLY A 94 12.00 -1.37 1.36
C GLY A 94 12.87 -2.47 1.97
N ARG A 95 12.30 -3.39 2.76
CA ARG A 95 13.01 -4.54 3.35
C ARG A 95 13.46 -5.58 2.31
N ALA A 96 13.11 -5.39 1.04
CA ALA A 96 13.53 -6.19 -0.11
C ALA A 96 15.06 -6.28 -0.28
N VAL A 97 15.82 -5.38 0.36
CA VAL A 97 17.28 -5.26 0.19
C VAL A 97 18.01 -5.86 1.41
N GLN A 98 17.73 -7.12 1.76
CA GLN A 98 18.42 -7.79 2.89
C GLN A 98 19.90 -8.11 2.62
N THR A 99 20.40 -8.01 1.39
CA THR A 99 21.77 -8.43 1.05
C THR A 99 22.84 -7.36 1.24
N VAL A 100 22.52 -6.13 1.64
CA VAL A 100 23.48 -5.01 1.60
C VAL A 100 23.90 -4.49 2.98
N HIS A 101 23.26 -4.93 4.07
CA HIS A 101 23.63 -4.46 5.40
C HIS A 101 23.83 -5.64 6.37
N ASN A 102 24.99 -6.30 6.27
CA ASN A 102 25.46 -7.24 7.29
C ASN A 102 26.34 -6.59 8.36
N ASP A 103 26.73 -5.31 8.21
CA ASP A 103 27.63 -4.65 9.16
C ASP A 103 27.00 -3.37 9.74
N ALA A 104 26.24 -3.54 10.82
CA ALA A 104 26.08 -2.52 11.84
C ALA A 104 25.83 -3.22 13.19
N TYR A 105 26.92 -3.52 13.89
CA TYR A 105 26.93 -3.88 15.32
C TYR A 105 27.33 -2.65 16.13
#